data_AF-A0A9E4JH34-F1
#
_entry.id   AF-A0A9E4JH34-F1
#
_cell.length_a   1.000
_cell.length_b   1.000
_cell.length_c   1.000
_cell.angle_alpha   90.00
_cell.angle_beta   90.00
_cell.angle_gamma   90.00
#
_symmetry.space_group_name_H-M   'P 1'
#
loop_
_entity.id
_entity.type
_entity.pdbx_description
1 polymer ?
#
loop_
_entity_poly.entity_id
_entity_poly.type
_entity_poly.pdbx_seq_one_letter_code
_entity_poly.pdbx_strand_id
1 'polypeptide(L)'
;MNTKSFFLAVVLLGLSVAGFGWSQQDSYADNPPADGLIARGTEPFWSVSVSRNGIVFSSPTIEQKYPYSKPMSASARPADLVQVYQLNGNPNGFLILRKDTACNDGMSDIALRI
;
A
#
# COMPACT_ATOMS: atom_id res chain seq x y z
N MET A 1 -10.23 -60.24 -46.73
CA MET A 1 -9.99 -59.25 -47.80
C MET A 1 -10.99 -58.11 -47.66
N ASN A 2 -10.48 -56.88 -47.45
CA ASN A 2 -11.11 -55.55 -47.59
C ASN A 2 -12.41 -55.24 -46.83
N THR A 3 -12.68 -54.06 -46.25
CA THR A 3 -11.97 -52.81 -45.89
C THR A 3 -13.02 -51.94 -45.20
N LYS A 4 -12.60 -51.05 -44.29
CA LYS A 4 -13.09 -49.66 -44.05
C LYS A 4 -13.27 -49.34 -42.56
N SER A 5 -12.38 -48.48 -42.11
CA SER A 5 -12.36 -47.75 -40.84
C SER A 5 -13.66 -47.02 -40.54
N PHE A 6 -14.04 -46.96 -39.26
CA PHE A 6 -14.82 -45.84 -38.72
C PHE A 6 -14.33 -45.54 -37.29
N PHE A 7 -13.78 -44.33 -37.13
CA PHE A 7 -13.38 -43.73 -35.86
C PHE A 7 -14.62 -43.34 -35.06
N LEU A 8 -14.67 -43.65 -33.76
CA LEU A 8 -15.64 -43.08 -32.82
C LEU A 8 -14.92 -42.65 -31.53
N ALA A 9 -14.99 -41.35 -31.27
CA ALA A 9 -14.32 -40.63 -30.20
C ALA A 9 -15.03 -40.84 -28.85
N VAL A 10 -14.23 -41.05 -27.80
CA VAL A 10 -14.66 -41.05 -26.39
C VAL A 10 -14.55 -39.62 -25.87
N VAL A 11 -15.67 -39.03 -25.44
CA VAL A 11 -15.68 -37.76 -24.68
C VAL A 11 -16.00 -38.07 -23.23
N LEU A 12 -14.97 -37.98 -22.38
CA LEU A 12 -15.05 -38.04 -20.91
C LEU A 12 -15.40 -36.64 -20.37
N LEU A 13 -16.57 -36.51 -19.73
CA LEU A 13 -16.91 -35.36 -18.90
C LEU A 13 -16.80 -35.78 -17.42
N GLY A 14 -15.66 -35.45 -16.81
CA GLY A 14 -15.49 -35.43 -15.35
C GLY A 14 -15.71 -34.00 -14.84
N LEU A 15 -16.69 -33.80 -13.97
CA LEU A 15 -16.95 -32.53 -13.28
C LEU A 15 -16.52 -32.69 -11.81
N SER A 16 -15.31 -32.21 -11.50
CA SER A 16 -14.82 -31.97 -10.14
C SER A 16 -15.04 -30.50 -9.78
N VAL A 17 -15.89 -30.21 -8.79
CA VAL A 17 -16.01 -28.86 -8.23
C VAL A 17 -14.94 -28.70 -7.14
N ALA A 18 -13.88 -27.97 -7.51
CA ALA A 18 -12.81 -27.54 -6.63
C ALA A 18 -13.29 -26.46 -5.64
N GLY A 19 -12.64 -26.40 -4.48
CA GLY A 19 -13.02 -25.61 -3.32
C GLY A 19 -13.06 -24.09 -3.54
N PHE A 20 -13.99 -23.45 -2.83
CA PHE A 20 -14.07 -22.01 -2.67
C PHE A 20 -12.94 -21.52 -1.76
N GLY A 21 -11.79 -21.19 -2.34
CA GLY A 21 -10.78 -20.35 -1.71
C GLY A 21 -11.23 -18.89 -1.79
N TRP A 22 -11.59 -18.30 -0.65
CA TRP A 22 -11.84 -16.87 -0.54
C TRP A 22 -10.50 -16.14 -0.61
N SER A 23 -10.11 -15.73 -1.82
CA SER A 23 -8.99 -14.82 -2.04
C SER A 23 -9.39 -13.44 -1.54
N GLN A 24 -8.82 -12.97 -0.43
CA GLN A 24 -8.98 -11.57 -0.01
C GLN A 24 -8.36 -10.66 -1.06
N GLN A 25 -9.17 -9.77 -1.63
CA GLN A 25 -8.77 -8.86 -2.68
C GLN A 25 -8.18 -7.61 -2.00
N ASP A 26 -6.88 -7.65 -1.71
CA ASP A 26 -6.15 -6.49 -1.21
C ASP A 26 -6.17 -5.39 -2.28
N SER A 27 -7.06 -4.43 -2.09
CA SER A 27 -7.15 -3.24 -2.93
C SER A 27 -5.98 -2.35 -2.52
N TYR A 28 -4.89 -2.36 -3.30
CA TYR A 28 -3.74 -1.50 -3.08
C TYR A 28 -3.93 -0.16 -3.81
N ALA A 29 -3.44 0.94 -3.23
CA ALA A 29 -3.34 2.20 -3.95
C ALA A 29 -2.41 2.02 -5.17
N ASP A 30 -2.96 2.20 -6.37
CA ASP A 30 -2.35 1.68 -7.59
C ASP A 30 -1.10 2.42 -8.07
N ASN A 31 -0.80 3.61 -7.53
CA ASN A 31 0.35 4.40 -7.94
C ASN A 31 1.05 5.05 -6.74
N PRO A 32 1.98 4.35 -6.06
CA PRO A 32 2.92 5.02 -5.17
C PRO A 32 3.77 6.00 -6.00
N PRO A 33 4.06 7.22 -5.50
CA PRO A 33 4.83 8.21 -6.26
C PRO A 33 6.21 7.65 -6.64
N ALA A 34 6.56 7.74 -7.93
CA ALA A 34 7.79 7.19 -8.50
C ALA A 34 9.06 7.74 -7.83
N ASP A 35 9.00 9.00 -7.39
CA ASP A 35 10.12 9.74 -6.78
C ASP A 35 10.15 9.67 -5.24
N GLY A 36 9.28 8.85 -4.66
CA GLY A 36 9.09 8.78 -3.21
C GLY A 36 8.30 9.97 -2.66
N LEU A 37 7.91 9.86 -1.40
CA LEU A 37 7.12 10.86 -0.68
C LEU A 37 7.80 11.17 0.65
N ILE A 38 7.82 12.46 1.02
CA ILE A 38 8.35 12.91 2.30
C ILE A 38 7.25 13.65 3.04
N ALA A 39 6.81 13.09 4.16
CA ALA A 39 6.01 13.79 5.16
C ALA A 39 6.94 14.42 6.19
N ARG A 40 6.63 15.65 6.62
CA ARG A 40 7.38 16.38 7.64
C ARG A 40 6.39 16.89 8.66
N GLY A 41 6.74 16.80 9.94
CA GLY A 41 5.97 17.41 11.01
C GLY A 41 6.84 18.32 11.85
N THR A 42 6.18 19.29 12.45
CA THR A 42 6.79 20.17 13.45
C THR A 42 6.63 19.59 14.86
N GLU A 43 7.58 20.00 15.69
CA GLU A 43 7.82 19.71 17.10
C GLU A 43 7.13 18.50 17.77
N PRO A 44 7.92 17.52 18.25
CA PRO A 44 9.36 17.38 17.98
C PRO A 44 9.57 17.23 16.47
N PHE A 45 10.56 17.90 15.87
CA PHE A 45 10.76 17.81 14.42
C PHE A 45 10.87 16.35 13.99
N TRP A 46 10.11 15.95 12.98
CA TRP A 46 10.16 14.60 12.46
C TRP A 46 9.91 14.57 10.96
N SER A 47 10.39 13.50 10.33
CA SER A 47 10.10 13.22 8.93
C SER A 47 9.86 11.74 8.71
N VAL A 48 9.02 11.44 7.72
CA VAL A 48 8.80 10.10 7.20
C VAL A 48 9.06 10.16 5.70
N SER A 49 10.10 9.46 5.25
CA SER A 49 10.39 9.28 3.83
C SER A 49 9.94 7.89 3.39
N VAL A 50 9.13 7.82 2.34
CA VAL A 50 8.65 6.59 1.72
C VAL A 50 9.21 6.50 0.31
N SER A 51 9.94 5.43 0.01
CA SER A 51 10.45 5.13 -1.32
C SER A 51 10.39 3.63 -1.57
N ARG A 52 10.66 3.20 -2.81
CA ARG A 52 10.79 1.78 -3.14
C ARG A 52 11.94 1.08 -2.39
N ASN A 53 12.89 1.86 -1.87
CA ASN A 53 14.00 1.34 -1.05
C ASN A 53 13.60 1.10 0.42
N GLY A 54 12.49 1.68 0.88
CA GLY A 54 12.04 1.56 2.25
C GLY A 54 11.28 2.78 2.77
N ILE A 55 10.82 2.65 4.01
CA ILE A 55 10.19 3.69 4.81
C ILE A 55 11.15 4.07 5.93
N VAL A 56 11.48 5.35 6.04
CA VAL A 56 12.40 5.87 7.07
C VAL A 56 11.68 6.90 7.90
N PHE A 57 11.52 6.63 9.19
CA PHE A 57 11.14 7.61 10.19
C PHE A 57 12.41 8.21 10.80
N SER A 58 12.46 9.54 10.91
CA SER A 58 13.59 10.27 11.49
C SER A 58 13.10 11.39 12.38
N SER A 59 13.71 11.51 13.55
CA SER A 59 13.62 12.64 14.48
C SER A 59 15.01 12.96 15.03
N PRO A 60 15.21 14.06 15.79
CA PRO A 60 16.49 14.37 16.41
C PRO A 60 17.07 13.28 17.31
N THR A 61 16.22 12.40 17.85
CA THR A 61 16.64 11.40 18.83
C THR A 61 16.59 9.96 18.30
N ILE A 62 15.79 9.68 17.27
CA ILE A 62 15.59 8.33 16.77
C ILE A 62 15.50 8.28 15.24
N GLU A 63 16.08 7.24 14.66
CA GLU A 63 15.89 6.85 13.26
C GLU A 63 15.40 5.40 13.22
N GLN A 64 14.35 5.14 12.46
CA GLN A 64 13.79 3.80 12.29
C GLN A 64 13.55 3.52 10.82
N LYS A 65 13.94 2.32 10.38
CA LYS A 65 13.81 1.86 8.99
C LYS A 65 12.88 0.67 8.92
N TYR A 66 11.98 0.72 7.95
CA TYR A 66 11.04 -0.34 7.65
C TYR A 66 11.16 -0.70 6.17
N PRO A 67 11.04 -1.99 5.79
CA PRO A 67 10.93 -2.38 4.39
C PRO A 67 9.74 -1.68 3.73
N TYR A 68 9.87 -1.44 2.43
CA TYR A 68 8.76 -0.90 1.66
C TYR A 68 7.62 -1.93 1.56
N SER A 69 6.40 -1.49 1.82
CA SER A 69 5.17 -2.23 1.56
C SER A 69 4.30 -1.45 0.58
N LYS A 70 3.56 -2.15 -0.30
CA LYS A 70 2.63 -1.48 -1.21
C LYS A 70 1.51 -0.85 -0.37
N PRO A 71 1.13 0.42 -0.60
CA PRO A 71 0.09 1.06 0.18
C PRO A 71 -1.26 0.38 -0.02
N MET A 72 -1.96 0.11 1.07
CA MET A 72 -3.34 -0.36 1.06
C MET A 72 -4.27 0.81 0.73
N SER A 73 -5.35 0.52 0.00
CA SER A 73 -6.44 1.47 -0.15
C SER A 73 -7.22 1.58 1.17
N ALA A 74 -7.58 2.80 1.54
CA ALA A 74 -8.53 3.04 2.62
C ALA A 74 -9.93 3.10 2.01
N SER A 75 -10.84 2.26 2.49
CA SER A 75 -12.24 2.24 2.02
C SER A 75 -12.85 3.65 2.11
N ALA A 76 -13.46 4.10 1.02
CA ALA A 76 -14.09 5.42 0.88
C ALA A 76 -13.14 6.64 0.90
N ARG A 77 -11.83 6.47 0.68
CA ARG A 77 -10.88 7.58 0.49
C ARG A 77 -10.10 7.43 -0.82
N PRO A 78 -9.97 8.52 -1.60
CA PRO A 78 -9.09 8.53 -2.76
C PRO A 78 -7.64 8.18 -2.38
N ALA A 79 -6.96 7.37 -3.20
CA ALA A 79 -5.60 6.89 -2.95
C ALA A 79 -4.53 8.00 -2.95
N ASP A 80 -4.85 9.15 -3.53
CA ASP A 80 -4.05 10.38 -3.53
C ASP A 80 -4.26 11.23 -2.27
N LEU A 81 -5.35 11.00 -1.53
CA LEU A 81 -5.66 11.69 -0.29
C LEU A 81 -5.11 10.96 0.94
N VAL A 82 -5.23 9.63 0.98
CA VAL A 82 -4.78 8.79 2.11
C VAL A 82 -4.04 7.56 1.60
N GLN A 83 -2.85 7.33 2.13
CA GLN A 83 -2.05 6.13 1.88
C GLN A 83 -1.78 5.41 3.20
N VAL A 84 -2.03 4.11 3.24
CA VAL A 84 -1.81 3.29 4.43
C VAL A 84 -0.74 2.24 4.14
N TYR A 85 0.35 2.25 4.89
CA TYR A 85 1.46 1.31 4.76
C TYR A 85 1.48 0.36 5.96
N GLN A 86 1.62 -0.93 5.71
CA GLN A 86 1.88 -1.90 6.77
C GLN A 86 3.37 -1.93 7.09
N LEU A 87 3.72 -1.78 8.36
CA LEU A 87 5.12 -1.73 8.82
C LEU A 87 5.59 -3.15 9.18
N ASN A 88 6.69 -3.60 8.57
CA ASN A 88 7.29 -4.94 8.80
C ASN A 88 6.33 -6.13 8.62
N GLY A 89 5.28 -6.00 7.81
CA GLY A 89 4.25 -7.05 7.71
C GLY A 89 3.49 -7.32 9.03
N ASN A 90 3.60 -6.42 10.01
CA ASN A 90 2.91 -6.53 11.28
C ASN A 90 1.43 -6.15 11.09
N PRO A 91 0.45 -7.02 11.40
CA PRO A 91 -0.97 -6.72 11.25
C PRO A 91 -1.47 -5.59 12.16
N ASN A 92 -0.68 -5.17 13.15
CA ASN A 92 -1.00 -4.06 14.06
C ASN A 92 -0.12 -2.82 13.82
N GLY A 93 0.85 -2.89 12.91
CA GLY A 93 1.78 -1.80 12.63
C GLY A 93 1.39 -1.08 11.34
N PHE A 94 0.79 0.10 11.46
CA PHE A 94 0.40 0.90 10.29
C PHE A 94 0.98 2.30 10.33
N LEU A 95 1.42 2.76 9.17
CA LEU A 95 1.71 4.15 8.88
C LEU A 95 0.59 4.69 8.00
N ILE A 96 -0.09 5.74 8.46
CA ILE A 96 -1.16 6.40 7.71
C ILE A 96 -0.65 7.78 7.31
N LEU A 97 -0.54 8.02 6.02
CA LEU A 97 -0.17 9.30 5.44
C LEU A 97 -1.40 9.94 4.82
N ARG A 98 -1.73 11.16 5.24
CA ARG A 98 -2.81 11.96 4.67
C ARG A 98 -2.21 13.18 4.00
N LYS A 99 -2.58 13.41 2.75
CA LYS A 99 -2.29 14.64 2.04
C LYS A 99 -3.16 15.75 2.62
N ASP A 100 -2.53 16.79 3.16
CA ASP A 100 -3.23 18.02 3.54
C ASP A 100 -3.20 19.01 2.36
N THR A 101 -4.27 19.79 2.21
CA THR A 101 -4.36 20.88 1.23
C THR A 101 -3.92 22.21 1.83
N ALA A 102 -3.88 22.32 3.16
CA ALA A 102 -3.33 23.46 3.87
C ALA A 102 -1.89 23.15 4.30
N CYS A 103 -0.94 24.01 3.94
CA CYS A 103 0.40 24.01 4.52
C CYS A 103 0.27 24.45 5.98
N ASN A 104 -0.04 23.52 6.87
CA ASN A 104 -0.05 23.74 8.30
C ASN A 104 1.35 23.44 8.82
N ASP A 105 2.23 24.43 8.78
CA ASP A 105 3.61 24.32 9.27
C ASP A 105 3.70 24.44 10.80
N GLY A 106 2.57 24.67 11.50
CA GLY A 106 2.54 24.74 12.96
C GLY A 106 3.37 25.88 13.55
N MET A 107 4.01 26.72 12.71
CA MET A 107 4.63 27.97 13.13
C MET A 107 3.51 29.00 13.26
N SER A 108 2.80 28.92 14.38
CA SER A 108 1.92 30.03 14.78
C SER A 108 2.82 31.23 15.03
N ASP A 109 2.80 32.22 14.14
CA ASP A 109 3.34 33.55 14.43
C ASP A 109 2.64 34.11 15.68
N ILE A 110 3.19 33.88 16.87
CA ILE A 110 3.09 34.88 17.93
C ILE A 110 4.00 36.00 17.47
N ALA A 111 3.39 36.99 16.81
CA ALA A 111 4.02 38.26 16.53
C ALA A 111 4.55 38.83 17.86
N LEU A 112 5.85 38.71 18.08
CA LEU A 112 6.57 39.43 19.13
C LEU A 112 6.51 40.90 18.74
N ARG A 113 5.45 41.56 19.21
CA ARG A 113 5.27 43.01 19.07
C ARG A 113 6.23 43.67 20.06
N ILE A 114 7.34 44.20 19.53
CA ILE A 114 8.19 45.17 20.22
C ILE A 114 7.67 46.57 19.93
#